data_AF-A0AAV5B725-F1
#
_entry.id   AF-A0AAV5B725-F1
#
_cell.length_a   1.000
_cell.length_b   1.000
_cell.length_c   1.000
_cell.angle_alpha   90.00
_cell.angle_beta   90.00
_cell.angle_gamma   90.00
#
_symmetry.space_group_name_H-M   'P 1'
#
loop_
_entity.id
_entity.type
_entity.pdbx_description
1 polymer ?
#
loop_
_entity_poly.entity_id
_entity_poly.type
_entity_poly.pdbx_seq_one_letter_code
_entity_poly.pdbx_strand_id
1 'polypeptide(L)'
;MNFDPIAPLYAQAKHKISILGMACWLYLVIQLCVSAAAGGLFGAAAASLMNGMGYSMLSVLNIAVLLIVTPVSGGLSVWFVADNLKLTYKDQFRTGFRKLDIVDGLGVLLLFSLICSLVFSMINLFLPQGQIAQPDFGYSSNLFSNFLLFVTIVLVGPFFEELFFRATLLRSLTRYGKEFALIFSSLCFGMMHLNFAQGIPAFFMGIVLGWSYVRSGSLIVPIAIHMLNNAISFLGMSVYGTIIASVLIVGLAIYGLVYIVRHASMLRNEIRDAQSDPHFYALALSSPWIIAFIAVYVIASLIGVFVL
;
A
#
# COMPACT_ATOMS: atom_id res chain seq x y z
N MET A 1 4.31 30.62 -34.92
CA MET A 1 4.39 30.04 -33.55
C MET A 1 4.13 28.56 -33.69
N ASN A 2 5.14 27.71 -33.45
CA ASN A 2 4.93 26.25 -33.46
C ASN A 2 4.14 25.90 -32.20
N PHE A 3 2.85 25.60 -32.37
CA PHE A 3 2.00 25.10 -31.31
C PHE A 3 2.41 23.65 -31.05
N ASP A 4 3.09 23.37 -29.93
CA ASP A 4 3.34 21.99 -29.52
C ASP A 4 2.00 21.38 -29.08
N PRO A 5 1.43 20.42 -29.84
CA PRO A 5 0.12 19.86 -29.56
C PRO A 5 0.07 19.08 -28.23
N ILE A 6 1.22 18.76 -27.62
CA ILE A 6 1.33 17.96 -26.40
C ILE A 6 1.42 18.85 -25.14
N ALA A 7 1.81 20.13 -25.27
CA ALA A 7 1.97 21.04 -24.15
C ALA A 7 0.72 21.16 -23.22
N PRO A 8 -0.53 21.18 -23.73
CA PRO A 8 -1.73 21.17 -22.87
C PRO A 8 -1.89 19.89 -22.05
N LEU A 9 -1.45 18.73 -22.57
CA LEU A 9 -1.52 17.45 -21.89
C LEU A 9 -0.56 17.40 -20.69
N TYR A 10 0.66 17.89 -20.88
CA TYR A 10 1.65 17.99 -19.81
C TYR A 10 1.22 19.01 -18.73
N ALA A 11 0.64 20.15 -19.10
CA ALA A 11 0.11 21.10 -18.13
C ALA A 11 -0.99 20.48 -17.26
N GLN A 12 -1.93 19.74 -17.86
CA GLN A 12 -2.96 19.01 -17.13
C GLN A 12 -2.37 17.94 -16.21
N ALA A 13 -1.41 17.14 -16.71
CA ALA A 13 -0.73 16.12 -15.92
C ALA A 13 -0.03 16.74 -14.70
N LYS A 14 0.67 17.87 -14.88
CA LYS A 14 1.38 18.58 -13.80
C LYS A 14 0.43 18.98 -12.68
N HIS A 15 -0.70 19.58 -13.06
CA HIS A 15 -1.72 19.99 -12.09
C HIS A 15 -2.29 18.79 -11.33
N LYS A 16 -2.63 17.70 -12.02
CA LYS A 16 -3.15 16.49 -11.37
C LYS A 16 -2.13 15.83 -10.46
N ILE A 17 -0.88 15.69 -10.89
CA ILE A 17 0.21 15.14 -10.09
C ILE A 17 0.38 15.97 -8.80
N SER A 18 0.30 17.29 -8.89
CA SER A 18 0.38 18.18 -7.71
C SER A 18 -0.75 17.87 -6.70
N ILE A 19 -1.99 17.75 -7.17
CA ILE A 19 -3.15 17.41 -6.33
C ILE A 19 -2.98 16.02 -5.70
N LEU A 20 -2.55 15.03 -6.47
CA LEU A 20 -2.31 13.68 -5.95
C LEU A 20 -1.17 13.65 -4.92
N GLY A 21 -0.12 14.45 -5.12
CA GLY A 21 0.97 14.62 -4.14
C GLY A 21 0.47 15.24 -2.84
N MET A 22 -0.34 16.30 -2.92
CA MET A 22 -1.00 16.88 -1.73
C MET A 22 -1.89 15.87 -1.01
N ALA A 23 -2.61 15.02 -1.75
CA ALA A 23 -3.43 13.98 -1.16
C ALA A 23 -2.62 12.88 -0.45
N CYS A 24 -1.45 12.51 -0.97
CA CYS A 24 -0.55 11.58 -0.29
C CYS A 24 -0.06 12.18 1.04
N TRP A 25 0.25 13.47 1.05
CA TRP A 25 0.58 14.20 2.28
C TRP A 25 -0.59 14.29 3.25
N LEU A 26 -1.81 14.56 2.77
CA LEU A 26 -2.99 14.56 3.61
C LEU A 26 -3.19 13.21 4.30
N TYR A 27 -3.07 12.12 3.54
CA TYR A 27 -3.12 10.76 4.10
C TYR A 27 -2.03 10.58 5.16
N LEU A 28 -0.76 10.85 4.81
CA LEU A 28 0.39 10.57 5.67
C LEU A 28 0.34 11.41 6.95
N VAL A 29 0.08 12.71 6.85
CA VAL A 29 0.06 13.62 8.01
C VAL A 29 -1.05 13.24 8.98
N ILE A 30 -2.24 12.86 8.50
CA ILE A 30 -3.30 12.38 9.39
C ILE A 30 -2.85 11.11 10.13
N GLN A 31 -2.25 10.14 9.42
CA GLN A 31 -1.75 8.92 10.05
C GLN A 31 -0.64 9.22 11.07
N LEU A 32 0.32 10.09 10.75
CA LEU A 32 1.42 10.46 11.64
C LEU A 32 0.97 11.29 12.84
N CYS A 33 0.13 12.30 12.63
CA CYS A 33 -0.39 13.14 13.70
C CYS A 33 -1.18 12.31 14.71
N VAL A 34 -1.97 11.35 14.24
CA VAL A 34 -2.72 10.51 15.16
C VAL A 34 -1.85 9.41 15.78
N SER A 35 -0.87 8.85 15.07
CA SER A 35 0.12 7.94 15.67
C SER A 35 0.95 8.64 16.75
N ALA A 36 1.37 9.89 16.51
CA ALA A 36 2.08 10.72 17.48
C ALA A 36 1.16 11.17 18.63
N ALA A 37 -0.11 11.46 18.36
CA ALA A 37 -1.09 11.72 19.41
C ALA A 37 -1.35 10.48 20.26
N ALA A 38 -1.45 9.29 19.65
CA ALA A 38 -1.57 8.01 20.34
C ALA A 38 -0.34 7.72 21.22
N GLY A 39 0.87 7.95 20.71
CA GLY A 39 2.13 7.74 21.43
C GLY A 39 2.50 8.83 22.45
N GLY A 40 2.05 10.08 22.26
CA GLY A 40 2.45 11.25 23.07
C GLY A 40 1.34 11.84 23.93
N LEU A 41 0.22 12.27 23.32
CA LEU A 41 -0.88 12.95 24.02
C LEU A 41 -1.79 11.97 24.76
N PHE A 42 -2.17 10.86 24.10
CA PHE A 42 -2.69 9.68 24.76
C PHE A 42 -1.58 8.93 25.49
N GLY A 43 -0.32 8.96 25.07
CA GLY A 43 0.77 8.37 25.86
C GLY A 43 0.86 8.97 27.27
N ALA A 44 0.82 10.29 27.39
CA ALA A 44 0.89 11.02 28.65
C ALA A 44 -0.47 11.14 29.38
N ALA A 45 -1.57 11.36 28.66
CA ALA A 45 -2.93 11.38 29.22
C ALA A 45 -3.39 9.97 29.63
N ALA A 46 -3.08 8.96 28.82
CA ALA A 46 -3.22 7.58 29.25
C ALA A 46 -2.21 7.31 30.37
N ALA A 47 -0.90 7.59 30.31
CA ALA A 47 -0.01 7.38 31.48
C ALA A 47 -0.52 8.01 32.80
N SER A 48 -1.21 9.15 32.74
CA SER A 48 -1.85 9.80 33.90
C SER A 48 -3.24 9.22 34.27
N LEU A 49 -4.05 8.75 33.31
CA LEU A 49 -5.26 7.92 33.56
C LEU A 49 -4.95 6.44 33.87
N MET A 50 -3.74 5.96 33.53
CA MET A 50 -3.26 4.58 33.51
C MET A 50 -2.48 4.22 34.77
N ASN A 51 -2.51 5.04 35.82
CA ASN A 51 -2.20 4.55 37.16
C ASN A 51 -3.23 3.45 37.53
N GLY A 52 -2.97 2.22 37.07
CA GLY A 52 -3.83 1.04 37.25
C GLY A 52 -4.32 0.33 35.97
N MET A 53 -4.04 0.82 34.75
CA MET A 53 -4.43 0.12 33.51
C MET A 53 -3.33 -0.86 33.06
N GLY A 54 -3.68 -2.15 32.94
CA GLY A 54 -2.75 -3.16 32.42
C GLY A 54 -2.41 -2.97 30.94
N TYR A 55 -1.24 -3.47 30.51
CA TYR A 55 -0.74 -3.42 29.12
C TYR A 55 -1.75 -3.85 28.05
N SER A 56 -2.68 -4.74 28.39
CA SER A 56 -3.75 -5.19 27.48
C SER A 56 -4.69 -4.07 27.04
N MET A 57 -5.03 -3.10 27.92
CA MET A 57 -5.93 -2.00 27.56
C MET A 57 -5.28 -0.95 26.66
N LEU A 58 -3.96 -0.76 26.78
CA LEU A 58 -3.21 0.14 25.89
C LEU A 58 -3.19 -0.39 24.45
N SER A 59 -3.01 -1.71 24.28
CA SER A 59 -3.07 -2.34 22.95
C SER A 59 -4.44 -2.14 22.27
N VAL A 60 -5.54 -2.31 23.01
CA VAL A 60 -6.91 -2.08 22.52
C VAL A 60 -7.09 -0.64 22.07
N LEU A 61 -6.62 0.33 22.88
CA LEU A 61 -6.75 1.75 22.57
C LEU A 61 -5.99 2.11 21.28
N ASN A 62 -4.76 1.64 21.13
CA ASN A 62 -3.95 1.90 19.93
C ASN A 62 -4.62 1.35 18.66
N ILE A 63 -5.15 0.13 18.73
CA ILE A 63 -5.85 -0.49 17.59
C ILE A 63 -7.17 0.23 17.30
N ALA A 64 -7.92 0.64 18.33
CA ALA A 64 -9.16 1.40 18.18
C ALA A 64 -8.91 2.77 17.51
N VAL A 65 -7.81 3.43 17.88
CA VAL A 65 -7.37 4.65 17.20
C VAL A 65 -7.08 4.36 15.73
N LEU A 66 -6.30 3.33 15.42
CA LEU A 66 -5.98 2.97 14.03
C LEU A 66 -7.23 2.65 13.19
N LEU A 67 -8.23 2.01 13.80
CA LEU A 67 -9.52 1.68 13.19
C LEU A 67 -10.31 2.95 12.76
N ILE A 68 -10.11 4.08 13.44
CA ILE A 68 -10.74 5.36 13.12
C ILE A 68 -9.89 6.15 12.13
N VAL A 69 -8.58 6.22 12.35
CA VAL A 69 -7.67 7.05 11.56
C VAL A 69 -7.56 6.56 10.13
N THR A 70 -7.59 5.25 9.91
CA THR A 70 -7.45 4.66 8.58
C THR A 70 -8.61 5.06 7.65
N PRO A 71 -9.90 4.93 8.05
CA PRO A 71 -11.02 5.51 7.32
C PRO A 71 -10.94 7.02 7.14
N VAL A 72 -10.53 7.76 8.17
CA VAL A 72 -10.49 9.23 8.12
C VAL A 72 -9.42 9.72 7.14
N SER A 73 -8.19 9.21 7.23
CA SER A 73 -7.09 9.56 6.33
C SER A 73 -7.39 9.17 4.88
N GLY A 74 -7.82 7.92 4.65
CA GLY A 74 -8.19 7.45 3.32
C GLY A 74 -9.39 8.18 2.74
N GLY A 75 -10.47 8.31 3.53
CA GLY A 75 -11.71 8.97 3.12
C GLY A 75 -11.52 10.46 2.81
N LEU A 76 -10.81 11.21 3.66
CA LEU A 76 -10.52 12.62 3.42
C LEU A 76 -9.60 12.82 2.21
N SER A 77 -8.62 11.93 2.00
CA SER A 77 -7.74 12.00 0.83
C SER A 77 -8.49 11.69 -0.47
N VAL A 78 -9.37 10.69 -0.46
CA VAL A 78 -10.28 10.37 -1.56
C VAL A 78 -11.22 11.53 -1.85
N TRP A 79 -11.82 12.13 -0.81
CA TRP A 79 -12.71 13.29 -0.94
C TRP A 79 -11.97 14.50 -1.51
N PHE A 80 -10.79 14.83 -0.98
CA PHE A 80 -9.97 15.95 -1.44
C PHE A 80 -9.66 15.83 -2.94
N VAL A 81 -9.21 14.66 -3.39
CA VAL A 81 -8.94 14.45 -4.82
C VAL A 81 -10.24 14.46 -5.63
N ALA A 82 -11.32 13.84 -5.14
CA ALA A 82 -12.59 13.80 -5.84
C ALA A 82 -13.16 15.20 -6.08
N ASP A 83 -13.06 16.08 -5.09
CA ASP A 83 -13.55 17.45 -5.21
C ASP A 83 -12.64 18.30 -6.14
N ASN A 84 -11.31 18.19 -6.00
CA ASN A 84 -10.38 18.97 -6.82
C ASN A 84 -10.32 18.50 -8.29
N LEU A 85 -10.47 17.20 -8.54
CA LEU A 85 -10.39 16.61 -9.89
C LEU A 85 -11.76 16.22 -10.48
N LYS A 86 -12.86 16.51 -9.76
CA LYS A 86 -14.24 16.17 -10.13
C LYS A 86 -14.39 14.70 -10.54
N LEU A 87 -13.78 13.80 -9.77
CA LEU A 87 -13.85 12.36 -10.00
C LEU A 87 -15.20 11.81 -9.55
N THR A 88 -15.69 10.80 -10.27
CA THR A 88 -16.85 10.00 -9.85
C THR A 88 -16.42 8.57 -9.59
N TYR A 89 -17.01 7.89 -8.60
CA TYR A 89 -16.72 6.50 -8.28
C TYR A 89 -17.83 5.54 -8.74
N LYS A 90 -18.65 5.99 -9.70
CA LYS A 90 -19.65 5.14 -10.33
C LYS A 90 -18.94 3.96 -11.01
N ASP A 91 -19.57 2.80 -10.87
CA ASP A 91 -19.16 1.54 -11.46
C ASP A 91 -17.71 1.09 -11.14
N GLN A 92 -17.13 1.53 -10.02
CA GLN A 92 -15.83 1.00 -9.58
C GLN A 92 -15.97 -0.41 -8.99
N PHE A 93 -17.13 -0.73 -8.42
CA PHE A 93 -17.44 -2.02 -7.80
C PHE A 93 -18.18 -2.97 -8.75
N ARG A 94 -17.67 -3.14 -9.98
CA ARG A 94 -18.26 -4.06 -10.97
C ARG A 94 -18.03 -5.52 -10.57
N THR A 95 -19.02 -6.38 -10.77
CA THR A 95 -18.93 -7.82 -10.47
C THR A 95 -18.65 -8.70 -11.69
N GLY A 96 -18.58 -8.12 -12.89
CA GLY A 96 -18.36 -8.85 -14.15
C GLY A 96 -16.92 -9.31 -14.41
N PHE A 97 -16.05 -9.33 -13.40
CA PHE A 97 -14.66 -9.79 -13.53
C PHE A 97 -14.56 -11.32 -13.42
N ARG A 98 -13.45 -11.90 -13.90
CA ARG A 98 -13.22 -13.33 -13.78
C ARG A 98 -12.73 -13.63 -12.36
N LYS A 99 -13.41 -14.54 -11.64
CA LYS A 99 -13.02 -14.90 -10.25
C LYS A 99 -11.56 -15.35 -10.12
N LEU A 100 -11.02 -15.99 -11.17
CA LEU A 100 -9.61 -16.39 -11.22
C LEU A 100 -8.64 -15.21 -11.21
N ASP A 101 -9.05 -13.99 -11.58
CA ASP A 101 -8.18 -12.81 -11.50
C ASP A 101 -7.74 -12.53 -10.05
N ILE A 102 -8.56 -12.89 -9.05
CA ILE A 102 -8.20 -12.80 -7.63
C ILE A 102 -7.12 -13.84 -7.29
N VAL A 103 -7.27 -15.08 -7.75
CA VAL A 103 -6.32 -16.17 -7.47
C VAL A 103 -4.99 -15.94 -8.18
N ASP A 104 -5.05 -15.51 -9.45
CA ASP A 104 -3.89 -15.15 -10.28
C ASP A 104 -3.12 -13.98 -9.64
N GLY A 105 -3.83 -12.91 -9.27
CA GLY A 105 -3.25 -11.77 -8.58
C GLY A 105 -2.65 -12.14 -7.23
N LEU A 106 -3.36 -12.91 -6.40
CA LEU A 106 -2.87 -13.35 -5.09
C LEU A 106 -1.62 -14.24 -5.21
N GLY A 107 -1.60 -15.19 -6.14
CA GLY A 107 -0.44 -16.06 -6.37
C GLY A 107 0.80 -15.28 -6.81
N VAL A 108 0.63 -14.33 -7.73
CA VAL A 108 1.72 -13.45 -8.17
C VAL A 108 2.19 -12.54 -7.03
N LEU A 109 1.27 -11.97 -6.25
CA LEU A 109 1.60 -11.15 -5.08
C LEU A 109 2.44 -11.94 -4.08
N LEU A 110 1.99 -13.14 -3.69
CA LEU A 110 2.69 -13.98 -2.70
C LEU A 110 4.04 -14.47 -3.20
N LEU A 111 4.20 -14.68 -4.52
CA LEU A 111 5.51 -14.92 -5.12
C LEU A 111 6.46 -13.74 -4.88
N PHE A 112 6.04 -12.50 -5.17
CA PHE A 112 6.87 -11.32 -4.93
C PHE A 112 7.17 -11.11 -3.44
N SER A 113 6.18 -11.34 -2.56
CA SER A 113 6.38 -11.28 -1.10
C SER A 113 7.41 -12.30 -0.63
N LEU A 114 7.36 -13.54 -1.13
CA LEU A 114 8.35 -14.58 -0.82
C LEU A 114 9.74 -14.19 -1.32
N ILE A 115 9.86 -13.68 -2.55
CA ILE A 115 11.14 -13.20 -3.09
C ILE A 115 11.71 -12.08 -2.21
N CYS A 116 10.89 -11.09 -1.84
CA CYS A 116 11.34 -9.99 -0.96
C CYS A 116 11.79 -10.52 0.40
N SER A 117 11.04 -11.43 1.01
CA SER A 117 11.38 -12.04 2.30
C SER A 117 12.71 -12.81 2.25
N LEU A 118 12.98 -13.54 1.16
CA LEU A 118 14.25 -14.23 0.96
C LEU A 118 15.39 -13.23 0.77
N VAL A 119 15.21 -12.18 -0.03
CA VAL A 119 16.22 -11.13 -0.23
C VAL A 119 16.55 -10.43 1.09
N PHE A 120 15.56 -10.03 1.88
CA PHE A 120 15.80 -9.42 3.20
C PHE A 120 16.48 -10.39 4.17
N SER A 121 16.11 -11.67 4.14
CA SER A 121 16.77 -12.70 4.94
C SER A 121 18.25 -12.82 4.58
N MET A 122 18.58 -12.78 3.29
CA MET A 122 19.98 -12.79 2.83
C MET A 122 20.73 -11.53 3.26
N ILE A 123 20.11 -10.34 3.13
CA ILE A 123 20.72 -9.08 3.59
C ILE A 123 21.01 -9.14 5.09
N ASN A 124 20.07 -9.65 5.91
CA ASN A 124 20.24 -9.77 7.35
C ASN A 124 21.40 -10.68 7.77
N LEU A 125 21.80 -11.68 6.96
CA LEU A 125 23.00 -12.48 7.22
C LEU A 125 24.31 -11.65 7.18
N PHE A 126 24.30 -10.53 6.46
CA PHE A 126 25.44 -9.62 6.33
C PHE A 126 25.37 -8.42 7.28
N LEU A 127 24.32 -8.32 8.11
CA LEU A 127 24.12 -7.24 9.10
C LEU A 127 24.16 -7.76 10.55
N PRO A 128 25.34 -8.14 11.07
CA PRO A 128 25.48 -8.85 12.35
C PRO A 128 25.03 -8.08 13.61
N GLN A 129 24.73 -6.78 13.53
CA GLN A 129 24.31 -5.95 14.67
C GLN A 129 23.08 -5.05 14.38
N GLY A 130 22.40 -5.22 13.24
CA GLY A 130 21.31 -4.33 12.81
C GLY A 130 20.33 -5.03 11.88
N GLN A 131 19.71 -6.11 12.35
CA GLN A 131 18.73 -6.84 11.56
C GLN A 131 17.57 -5.91 11.19
N ILE A 132 17.20 -5.92 9.91
CA ILE A 132 16.01 -5.24 9.44
C ILE A 132 14.81 -5.94 10.09
N ALA A 133 14.25 -5.30 11.12
CA ALA A 133 13.13 -5.82 11.88
C ALA A 133 11.90 -6.00 10.96
N GLN A 134 11.25 -7.15 11.09
CA GLN A 134 9.95 -7.33 10.48
C GLN A 134 8.91 -6.50 11.26
N PRO A 135 7.84 -6.03 10.61
CA PRO A 135 6.81 -5.25 11.27
C PRO A 135 6.12 -6.10 12.35
N ASP A 136 6.15 -5.61 13.59
CA ASP A 136 5.27 -6.14 14.64
C ASP A 136 3.93 -5.40 14.56
N PHE A 137 2.88 -6.13 14.21
CA PHE A 137 1.52 -5.60 14.13
C PHE A 137 0.83 -5.52 15.49
N GLY A 138 1.52 -5.89 16.59
CA GLY A 138 1.00 -5.82 17.95
C GLY A 138 0.05 -6.97 18.29
N TYR A 139 0.28 -8.15 17.72
CA TYR A 139 -0.48 -9.35 18.08
C TYR A 139 -0.28 -9.66 19.57
N SER A 140 -1.38 -9.88 20.29
CA SER A 140 -1.36 -10.00 21.76
C SER A 140 -2.05 -11.27 22.25
N SER A 141 -2.01 -11.53 23.57
CA SER A 141 -2.82 -12.59 24.18
C SER A 141 -4.31 -12.23 24.31
N ASN A 142 -4.69 -10.97 24.06
CA ASN A 142 -6.06 -10.52 24.18
C ASN A 142 -6.83 -10.77 22.86
N LEU A 143 -7.81 -11.67 22.90
CA LEU A 143 -8.63 -12.03 21.74
C LEU A 143 -9.42 -10.83 21.17
N PHE A 144 -9.88 -9.93 22.03
CA PHE A 144 -10.59 -8.73 21.59
C PHE A 144 -9.65 -7.76 20.88
N SER A 145 -8.44 -7.53 21.41
CA SER A 145 -7.40 -6.76 20.71
C SER A 145 -7.11 -7.36 19.33
N ASN A 146 -6.91 -8.68 19.26
CA ASN A 146 -6.61 -9.36 18.00
C ASN A 146 -7.78 -9.32 17.01
N PHE A 147 -9.02 -9.38 17.50
CA PHE A 147 -10.20 -9.19 16.66
C PHE A 147 -10.26 -7.77 16.06
N LEU A 148 -10.04 -6.74 16.88
CA LEU A 148 -9.96 -5.37 16.37
C LEU A 148 -8.79 -5.20 15.40
N LEU A 149 -7.64 -5.84 15.68
CA LEU A 149 -6.47 -5.79 14.80
C LEU A 149 -6.81 -6.41 13.44
N PHE A 150 -7.47 -7.57 13.44
CA PHE A 150 -7.94 -8.23 12.22
C PHE A 150 -8.86 -7.31 11.42
N VAL A 151 -9.90 -6.73 12.05
CA VAL A 151 -10.82 -5.81 11.36
C VAL A 151 -10.05 -4.63 10.76
N THR A 152 -9.11 -4.06 11.49
CA THR A 152 -8.32 -2.92 11.03
C THR A 152 -7.40 -3.27 9.86
N ILE A 153 -6.52 -4.27 10.00
CA ILE A 153 -5.45 -4.53 9.02
C ILE A 153 -5.92 -5.44 7.88
N VAL A 154 -6.92 -6.28 8.09
CA VAL A 154 -7.40 -7.23 7.07
C VAL A 154 -8.57 -6.67 6.29
N LEU A 155 -9.43 -5.84 6.90
CA LEU A 155 -10.65 -5.37 6.23
C LEU A 155 -10.61 -3.88 5.94
N VAL A 156 -10.49 -3.05 6.97
CA VAL A 156 -10.65 -1.59 6.87
C VAL A 156 -9.49 -0.96 6.10
N GLY A 157 -8.24 -1.27 6.47
CA GLY A 157 -7.04 -0.76 5.78
C GLY A 157 -7.06 -1.04 4.29
N PRO A 158 -7.10 -2.31 3.87
CA PRO A 158 -7.15 -2.67 2.46
C PRO A 158 -8.27 -1.97 1.68
N PHE A 159 -9.47 -1.83 2.26
CA PHE A 159 -10.56 -1.14 1.57
C PHE A 159 -10.23 0.34 1.28
N PHE A 160 -9.79 1.09 2.28
CA PHE A 160 -9.51 2.52 2.12
C PHE A 160 -8.22 2.78 1.33
N GLU A 161 -7.22 1.91 1.49
CA GLU A 161 -6.00 1.96 0.70
C GLU A 161 -6.28 1.69 -0.78
N GLU A 162 -7.03 0.65 -1.14
CA GLU A 162 -7.38 0.42 -2.55
C GLU A 162 -8.27 1.53 -3.12
N LEU A 163 -9.21 2.06 -2.33
CA LEU A 163 -10.02 3.21 -2.75
C LEU A 163 -9.16 4.44 -3.07
N PHE A 164 -8.14 4.71 -2.25
CA PHE A 164 -7.23 5.83 -2.46
C PHE A 164 -6.20 5.55 -3.57
N PHE A 165 -5.48 4.45 -3.53
CA PHE A 165 -4.40 4.21 -4.47
C PHE A 165 -4.90 3.76 -5.84
N ARG A 166 -5.95 2.93 -5.93
CA ARG A 166 -6.38 2.31 -7.19
C ARG A 166 -7.50 3.11 -7.83
N ALA A 167 -8.60 3.31 -7.11
CA ALA A 167 -9.75 4.05 -7.65
C ALA A 167 -9.51 5.57 -7.75
N THR A 168 -8.59 6.13 -6.96
CA THR A 168 -8.30 7.57 -6.98
C THR A 168 -7.00 7.88 -7.71
N LEU A 169 -5.85 7.46 -7.17
CA LEU A 169 -4.53 7.87 -7.67
C LEU A 169 -4.19 7.23 -9.02
N LEU A 170 -4.16 5.90 -9.10
CA LEU A 170 -3.87 5.15 -10.34
C LEU A 170 -4.84 5.57 -11.46
N ARG A 171 -6.16 5.49 -11.21
CA ARG A 171 -7.18 5.84 -12.21
C ARG A 171 -7.06 7.28 -12.72
N SER A 172 -6.67 8.23 -11.87
CA SER A 172 -6.49 9.63 -12.29
C SER A 172 -5.33 9.81 -13.27
N LEU A 173 -4.37 8.90 -13.23
CA LEU A 173 -3.13 8.96 -14.01
C LEU A 173 -3.13 8.08 -15.25
N THR A 174 -4.00 7.07 -15.36
CA THR A 174 -4.01 6.13 -16.50
C THR A 174 -4.15 6.80 -17.86
N ARG A 175 -4.80 7.98 -17.93
CA ARG A 175 -4.91 8.79 -19.16
C ARG A 175 -3.59 9.42 -19.63
N TYR A 176 -2.55 9.40 -18.79
CA TYR A 176 -1.19 9.87 -19.10
C TYR A 176 -0.22 8.70 -19.29
N GLY A 177 -0.74 7.48 -19.43
CA GLY A 177 0.05 6.27 -19.61
C GLY A 177 -0.17 5.27 -18.49
N LYS A 178 -0.48 4.03 -18.87
CA LYS A 178 -0.84 2.97 -17.91
C LYS A 178 0.37 2.50 -17.10
N GLU A 179 1.53 2.38 -17.74
CA GLU A 179 2.80 2.02 -17.08
C GLU A 179 3.19 3.09 -16.05
N PHE A 180 3.22 4.37 -16.45
CA PHE A 180 3.52 5.46 -15.53
C PHE A 180 2.55 5.49 -14.36
N ALA A 181 1.25 5.42 -14.63
CA ALA A 181 0.22 5.43 -13.59
C ALA A 181 0.41 4.27 -12.60
N LEU A 182 0.69 3.07 -13.11
CA LEU A 182 0.92 1.86 -12.32
C LEU A 182 2.17 1.98 -11.44
N ILE A 183 3.30 2.34 -12.03
CA ILE A 183 4.58 2.44 -11.31
C ILE A 183 4.50 3.56 -10.27
N PHE A 184 4.00 4.74 -10.67
CA PHE A 184 3.90 5.89 -9.79
C PHE A 184 2.92 5.64 -8.62
N SER A 185 1.74 5.07 -8.88
CA SER A 185 0.81 4.75 -7.78
C SER A 185 1.37 3.73 -6.81
N SER A 186 2.08 2.73 -7.33
CA SER A 186 2.71 1.69 -6.53
C SER A 186 3.85 2.24 -5.69
N LEU A 187 4.63 3.19 -6.25
CA LEU A 187 5.69 3.87 -5.53
C LEU A 187 5.12 4.72 -4.39
N CYS A 188 4.07 5.51 -4.66
CA CYS A 188 3.39 6.26 -3.61
C CYS A 188 2.85 5.35 -2.51
N PHE A 189 2.23 4.22 -2.87
CA PHE A 189 1.73 3.22 -1.91
C PHE A 189 2.86 2.67 -1.02
N GLY A 190 3.97 2.23 -1.60
CA GLY A 190 5.11 1.72 -0.82
C GLY A 190 5.73 2.78 0.09
N MET A 191 5.86 4.03 -0.38
CA MET A 191 6.45 5.11 0.39
C MET A 191 5.62 5.52 1.62
N MET A 192 4.32 5.18 1.68
CA MET A 192 3.49 5.44 2.86
C MET A 192 3.98 4.73 4.13
N HIS A 193 4.74 3.64 3.98
CA HIS A 193 5.21 2.84 5.12
C HIS A 193 6.43 3.44 5.83
N LEU A 194 7.09 4.45 5.24
CA LEU A 194 8.21 5.20 5.84
C LEU A 194 9.40 4.34 6.33
N ASN A 195 9.55 3.12 5.82
CA ASN A 195 10.71 2.28 6.03
C ASN A 195 10.93 1.33 4.84
N PHE A 196 12.18 0.98 4.57
CA PHE A 196 12.52 0.10 3.43
C PHE A 196 11.96 -1.31 3.57
N ALA A 197 11.92 -1.85 4.80
CA ALA A 197 11.49 -3.22 5.07
C ALA A 197 10.04 -3.48 4.63
N GLN A 198 9.16 -2.49 4.82
CA GLN A 198 7.76 -2.52 4.40
C GLN A 198 7.55 -1.88 3.04
N GLY A 199 8.22 -0.77 2.75
CA GLY A 199 7.98 0.01 1.54
C GLY A 199 8.36 -0.72 0.26
N ILE A 200 9.43 -1.53 0.28
CA ILE A 200 9.86 -2.31 -0.89
C ILE A 200 8.84 -3.43 -1.20
N PRO A 201 8.45 -4.31 -0.25
CA PRO A 201 7.39 -5.28 -0.50
C PRO A 201 6.06 -4.63 -0.90
N ALA A 202 5.68 -3.53 -0.22
CA ALA A 202 4.48 -2.78 -0.52
C ALA A 202 4.50 -2.19 -1.94
N PHE A 203 5.65 -1.75 -2.46
CA PHE A 203 5.78 -1.33 -3.85
C PHE A 203 5.45 -2.45 -4.85
N PHE A 204 5.99 -3.66 -4.66
CA PHE A 204 5.70 -4.79 -5.55
C PHE A 204 4.25 -5.26 -5.43
N MET A 205 3.72 -5.33 -4.21
CA MET A 205 2.29 -5.53 -3.98
C MET A 205 1.45 -4.44 -4.67
N GLY A 206 1.95 -3.20 -4.62
CA GLY A 206 1.52 -2.03 -5.38
C GLY A 206 1.20 -2.36 -6.84
N ILE A 207 2.23 -2.88 -7.52
CA ILE A 207 2.20 -3.24 -8.93
C ILE A 207 1.16 -4.34 -9.19
N VAL A 208 1.14 -5.40 -8.39
CA VAL A 208 0.22 -6.52 -8.61
C VAL A 208 -1.24 -6.10 -8.42
N LEU A 209 -1.53 -5.34 -7.36
CA LEU A 209 -2.87 -4.81 -7.11
C LEU A 209 -3.31 -3.82 -8.20
N GLY A 210 -2.43 -2.90 -8.60
CA GLY A 210 -2.71 -1.97 -9.68
C GLY A 210 -2.92 -2.66 -11.03
N TRP A 211 -2.12 -3.68 -11.35
CA TRP A 211 -2.29 -4.50 -12.55
C TRP A 211 -3.63 -5.24 -12.52
N SER A 212 -3.99 -5.86 -11.40
CA SER A 212 -5.26 -6.56 -11.24
C SER A 212 -6.47 -5.63 -11.41
N TYR A 213 -6.36 -4.38 -10.94
CA TYR A 213 -7.38 -3.35 -11.14
C TYR A 213 -7.51 -2.93 -12.61
N VAL A 214 -6.39 -2.65 -13.29
CA VAL A 214 -6.38 -2.24 -14.70
C VAL A 214 -6.93 -3.33 -15.61
N ARG A 215 -6.62 -4.60 -15.30
CA ARG A 215 -7.07 -5.77 -16.07
C ARG A 215 -8.54 -6.09 -15.84
N SER A 216 -8.98 -6.12 -14.58
CA SER A 216 -10.36 -6.51 -14.23
C SER A 216 -11.37 -5.37 -14.41
N GLY A 217 -10.91 -4.12 -14.39
CA GLY A 217 -11.76 -2.94 -14.36
C GLY A 217 -12.64 -2.84 -13.11
N SER A 218 -12.32 -3.59 -12.05
CA SER A 218 -13.09 -3.65 -10.81
C SER A 218 -12.20 -3.44 -9.60
N LEU A 219 -12.64 -2.59 -8.69
CA LEU A 219 -12.00 -2.36 -7.39
C LEU A 219 -12.18 -3.53 -6.43
N ILE A 220 -13.16 -4.41 -6.67
CA ILE A 220 -13.38 -5.61 -5.83
C ILE A 220 -12.18 -6.55 -5.92
N VAL A 221 -11.56 -6.69 -7.10
CA VAL A 221 -10.43 -7.60 -7.32
C VAL A 221 -9.20 -7.23 -6.47
N PRO A 222 -8.63 -6.01 -6.56
CA PRO A 222 -7.49 -5.65 -5.73
C PRO A 222 -7.85 -5.61 -4.24
N ILE A 223 -9.08 -5.19 -3.85
CA ILE A 223 -9.51 -5.24 -2.44
C ILE A 223 -9.46 -6.68 -1.94
N ALA A 224 -10.03 -7.64 -2.67
CA ALA A 224 -10.05 -9.03 -2.26
C ALA A 224 -8.63 -9.62 -2.18
N ILE A 225 -7.76 -9.34 -3.15
CA ILE A 225 -6.36 -9.79 -3.13
C ILE A 225 -5.64 -9.23 -1.90
N HIS A 226 -5.80 -7.94 -1.62
CA HIS A 226 -5.17 -7.26 -0.50
C HIS A 226 -5.68 -7.82 0.85
N MET A 227 -7.00 -7.93 1.03
CA MET A 227 -7.60 -8.53 2.23
C MET A 227 -7.11 -9.98 2.44
N LEU A 228 -7.03 -10.79 1.39
CA LEU A 228 -6.53 -12.17 1.47
C LEU A 228 -5.04 -12.22 1.84
N ASN A 229 -4.21 -11.36 1.27
CA ASN A 229 -2.79 -11.26 1.65
C ASN A 229 -2.64 -10.93 3.14
N ASN A 230 -3.40 -9.95 3.63
CA ASN A 230 -3.33 -9.54 5.02
C ASN A 230 -3.93 -10.59 5.96
N ALA A 231 -4.97 -11.32 5.53
CA ALA A 231 -5.53 -12.44 6.28
C ALA A 231 -4.52 -13.59 6.44
N ILE A 232 -3.80 -13.95 5.36
CA ILE A 232 -2.74 -14.97 5.41
C ILE A 232 -1.61 -14.52 6.34
N SER A 233 -1.22 -13.24 6.28
CA SER A 233 -0.19 -12.66 7.14
C SER A 233 -0.63 -12.67 8.62
N PHE A 234 -1.87 -12.29 8.91
CA PHE A 234 -2.46 -12.32 10.24
C PHE A 234 -2.55 -13.75 10.80
N LEU A 235 -2.96 -14.73 9.97
CA LEU A 235 -2.97 -16.14 10.34
C LEU A 235 -1.57 -16.60 10.80
N GLY A 236 -0.54 -16.14 10.08
CA GLY A 236 0.86 -16.46 10.36
C GLY A 236 1.40 -15.96 11.71
N MET A 237 0.70 -15.04 12.38
CA MET A 237 1.11 -14.48 13.68
C MET A 237 0.87 -15.42 14.87
N SER A 238 0.07 -16.48 14.69
CA SER A 238 -0.15 -17.51 15.71
C SER A 238 0.72 -18.74 15.45
N VAL A 239 1.22 -19.42 16.50
CA VAL A 239 2.13 -20.58 16.35
C VAL A 239 1.59 -21.66 15.40
N TYR A 240 0.32 -22.05 15.54
CA TYR A 240 -0.30 -23.04 14.64
C TYR A 240 -0.59 -22.45 13.25
N GLY A 241 -0.93 -21.16 13.19
CA GLY A 241 -1.21 -20.48 11.93
C GLY A 241 0.03 -20.19 11.10
N THR A 242 1.23 -20.07 11.69
CA THR A 242 2.49 -19.88 10.96
C THR A 242 2.76 -21.02 9.98
N ILE A 243 2.54 -22.28 10.38
CA ILE A 243 2.74 -23.43 9.50
C ILE A 243 1.74 -23.39 8.34
N ILE A 244 0.45 -23.15 8.64
CA ILE A 244 -0.61 -23.09 7.63
C ILE A 244 -0.35 -21.95 6.65
N ALA A 245 -0.05 -20.75 7.16
CA ALA A 245 0.27 -19.58 6.35
C ALA A 245 1.50 -19.85 5.46
N SER A 246 2.55 -20.49 5.99
CA SER A 246 3.74 -20.83 5.22
C SER A 246 3.43 -21.79 4.05
N VAL A 247 2.62 -22.82 4.30
CA VAL A 247 2.18 -23.76 3.25
C VAL A 247 1.36 -23.05 2.19
N LEU A 248 0.43 -22.17 2.59
CA LEU A 248 -0.37 -21.36 1.67
C LEU A 248 0.49 -20.41 0.84
N ILE A 249 1.42 -19.70 1.47
CA ILE A 249 2.34 -18.77 0.79
C ILE A 249 3.16 -19.51 -0.24
N VAL A 250 3.81 -20.62 0.12
CA VAL A 250 4.64 -21.40 -0.80
C VAL A 250 3.80 -21.99 -1.95
N GLY A 251 2.64 -22.59 -1.64
CA GLY A 251 1.77 -23.18 -2.65
C GLY A 251 1.24 -22.15 -3.66
N LEU A 252 0.79 -20.99 -3.17
CA LEU A 252 0.27 -19.91 -4.02
C LEU A 252 1.40 -19.18 -4.76
N ALA A 253 2.59 -19.06 -4.18
CA ALA A 253 3.76 -18.52 -4.87
C ALA A 253 4.20 -19.41 -6.04
N ILE A 254 4.19 -20.75 -5.85
CA ILE A 254 4.45 -21.70 -6.94
C ILE A 254 3.38 -21.56 -8.03
N TYR A 255 2.10 -21.45 -7.65
CA TYR A 255 1.02 -21.18 -8.61
C TYR A 255 1.27 -19.87 -9.38
N GLY A 256 1.62 -18.78 -8.69
CA GLY A 256 1.95 -17.49 -9.30
C GLY A 256 3.11 -17.56 -10.28
N LEU A 257 4.15 -18.33 -9.95
CA LEU A 257 5.28 -18.57 -10.84
C LEU A 257 4.85 -19.32 -12.10
N VAL A 258 4.07 -20.39 -11.94
CA VAL A 258 3.51 -21.14 -13.08
C VAL A 258 2.61 -20.26 -13.93
N TYR A 259 1.79 -19.40 -13.32
CA TYR A 259 0.95 -18.44 -14.02
C TYR A 259 1.77 -17.48 -14.89
N ILE A 260 2.80 -16.85 -14.32
CA ILE A 260 3.70 -15.93 -15.05
C ILE A 260 4.38 -16.65 -16.21
N VAL A 261 4.93 -17.85 -15.98
CA VAL A 261 5.63 -18.61 -17.03
C VAL A 261 4.68 -18.98 -18.17
N ARG A 262 3.48 -19.50 -17.85
CA ARG A 262 2.49 -19.90 -18.86
C ARG A 262 1.93 -18.72 -19.66
N HIS A 263 1.91 -17.52 -19.08
CA HIS A 263 1.33 -16.33 -19.70
C HIS A 263 2.38 -15.26 -20.03
N ALA A 264 3.66 -15.61 -20.09
CA ALA A 264 4.75 -14.66 -20.28
C ALA A 264 4.62 -13.83 -21.58
N SER A 265 4.09 -14.43 -22.66
CA SER A 265 3.85 -13.71 -23.91
C SER A 265 2.74 -12.66 -23.78
N MET A 266 1.65 -13.03 -23.10
CA MET A 266 0.52 -12.13 -22.82
C MET A 266 0.95 -10.98 -21.91
N LEU A 267 1.64 -11.26 -20.80
CA LEU A 267 2.16 -10.24 -19.89
C LEU A 267 3.16 -9.31 -20.58
N ARG A 268 4.04 -9.85 -21.44
CA ARG A 268 4.97 -9.04 -22.22
C ARG A 268 4.24 -8.07 -23.16
N ASN A 269 3.17 -8.52 -23.82
CA ASN A 269 2.37 -7.65 -24.67
C ASN A 269 1.65 -6.57 -23.85
N GLU A 270 1.07 -6.92 -22.70
CA GLU A 270 0.45 -5.95 -21.80
C GLU A 270 1.43 -4.86 -21.33
N ILE A 271 2.65 -5.25 -20.96
CA ILE A 271 3.71 -4.31 -20.57
C ILE A 271 4.08 -3.39 -21.74
N ARG A 272 4.28 -3.96 -22.94
CA ARG A 272 4.62 -3.19 -24.14
C ARG A 272 3.51 -2.18 -24.48
N ASP A 273 2.26 -2.60 -24.43
CA ASP A 273 1.11 -1.78 -24.79
C ASP A 273 0.76 -0.73 -23.72
N ALA A 274 1.29 -0.90 -22.50
CA ALA A 274 1.16 0.05 -21.40
C ALA A 274 2.20 1.18 -21.42
N GLN A 275 3.23 1.08 -22.27
CA GLN A 275 4.39 1.96 -22.25
C GLN A 275 4.00 3.44 -22.27
N SER A 276 4.59 4.21 -21.36
CA SER A 276 4.26 5.61 -21.15
C SER A 276 5.40 6.53 -21.57
N ASP A 277 5.06 7.75 -21.97
CA ASP A 277 6.07 8.77 -22.28
C ASP A 277 6.91 9.08 -21.01
N PRO A 278 8.25 8.95 -21.08
CA PRO A 278 9.14 9.25 -19.95
C PRO A 278 8.96 10.65 -19.36
N HIS A 279 8.46 11.62 -20.13
CA HIS A 279 8.20 12.98 -19.65
C HIS A 279 7.23 13.03 -18.47
N PHE A 280 6.30 12.07 -18.34
CA PHE A 280 5.39 12.04 -17.20
C PHE A 280 6.11 11.68 -15.88
N TYR A 281 7.15 10.86 -15.93
CA TYR A 281 8.00 10.60 -14.76
C TYR A 281 8.80 11.85 -14.36
N ALA A 282 9.40 12.54 -15.33
CA ALA A 282 10.11 13.79 -15.08
C ALA A 282 9.16 14.85 -14.49
N LEU A 283 7.92 14.91 -14.97
CA LEU A 283 6.91 15.80 -14.46
C LEU A 283 6.51 15.47 -13.02
N ALA A 284 6.36 14.18 -12.70
CA ALA A 284 6.13 13.71 -11.34
C ALA A 284 7.25 14.15 -10.39
N LEU A 285 8.50 13.97 -10.82
CA LEU A 285 9.69 14.36 -10.08
C LEU A 285 9.94 15.88 -10.05
N SER A 286 9.19 16.67 -10.82
CA SER A 286 9.20 18.14 -10.75
C SER A 286 8.20 18.71 -9.75
N SER A 287 7.30 17.87 -9.22
CA SER A 287 6.28 18.30 -8.25
C SER A 287 6.92 18.47 -6.87
N PRO A 288 6.82 19.66 -6.23
CA PRO A 288 7.41 19.89 -4.91
C PRO A 288 6.85 18.94 -3.85
N TRP A 289 5.56 18.58 -3.96
CA TRP A 289 4.91 17.63 -3.05
C TRP A 289 5.50 16.23 -3.14
N ILE A 290 5.83 15.77 -4.35
CA ILE A 290 6.41 14.45 -4.58
C ILE A 290 7.87 14.42 -4.15
N ILE A 291 8.65 15.46 -4.48
CA ILE A 291 10.03 15.60 -4.03
C ILE A 291 10.11 15.56 -2.50
N ALA A 292 9.28 16.35 -1.82
CA ALA A 292 9.22 16.38 -0.36
C ALA A 292 8.82 15.01 0.21
N PHE A 293 7.84 14.33 -0.41
CA PHE A 293 7.37 13.02 0.05
C PHE A 293 8.47 11.95 -0.08
N ILE A 294 9.20 11.94 -1.19
CA ILE A 294 10.38 11.07 -1.40
C ILE A 294 11.45 11.38 -0.34
N ALA A 295 11.76 12.66 -0.10
CA ALA A 295 12.76 13.06 0.89
C ALA A 295 12.39 12.55 2.29
N VAL A 296 11.14 12.71 2.72
CA VAL A 296 10.67 12.19 4.01
C VAL A 296 10.73 10.67 4.08
N TYR A 297 10.31 9.96 3.03
CA TYR A 297 10.41 8.50 2.99
C TYR A 297 11.87 8.03 3.14
N VAL A 298 12.81 8.62 2.41
CA VAL A 298 14.23 8.26 2.47
C VAL A 298 14.81 8.57 3.85
N ILE A 299 14.57 9.77 4.39
CA ILE A 299 15.08 10.16 5.71
C ILE A 299 14.52 9.25 6.80
N ALA A 300 13.21 9.02 6.82
CA ALA A 300 12.56 8.13 7.80
C ALA A 300 13.09 6.69 7.70
N SER A 301 13.26 6.19 6.47
CA SER A 301 13.79 4.84 6.24
C SER A 301 15.24 4.68 6.70
N LEU A 302 16.09 5.70 6.49
CA LEU A 302 17.48 5.67 6.95
C LEU A 302 17.56 5.78 8.48
N ILE A 303 16.75 6.63 9.12
CA ILE A 303 16.66 6.70 10.58
C ILE A 303 16.30 5.33 11.16
N GLY A 304 15.28 4.66 10.60
CA GLY A 304 14.88 3.32 11.07
C GLY A 304 15.93 2.23 10.89
N VAL A 305 16.87 2.39 9.95
CA VAL A 305 17.98 1.44 9.72
C VAL A 305 19.18 1.71 10.63
N PHE A 306 19.43 2.97 11.02
CA PHE A 306 20.65 3.38 11.75
C PHE A 306 20.41 3.74 13.23
N VAL A 307 19.16 3.80 13.70
CA VAL A 307 18.81 4.21 15.08
C VAL A 307 18.25 3.05 15.92
N LEU A 308 18.23 1.82 15.38
CA LEU A 308 17.99 0.58 16.12
C LEU A 308 19.29 -0.21 16.29
#